data_AF-A0A183AUH5-F1
#
_entry.id   AF-A0A183AUH5-F1
#
_cell.length_a   1.000
_cell.length_b   1.000
_cell.length_c   1.000
_cell.angle_alpha   90.00
_cell.angle_beta   90.00
_cell.angle_gamma   90.00
#
_symmetry.space_group_name_H-M   'P 1'
#
loop_
_entity.id
_entity.type
_entity.pdbx_description
1 polymer ?
#
loop_
_entity_poly.entity_id
_entity_poly.type
_entity_poly.pdbx_seq_one_letter_code
_entity_poly.pdbx_strand_id
1 'polypeptide(L)'
;MQEFFEIKSTNSDAVLRENQLVLDTVCQFEKELDTELSSLESELDQEKNGEKVAAKELREISQMFKAKTSQLRSIVDETEQTALQVNQVRAANQKLNQELSECVRHVVRDTDLRPDVILGPPGATELYVPLNAFTGQMRTADVQIIAPRDCEAVHTLAENVVHWFNSREGRTQFCNRLVGVTLEKSVWYVEYTMAPCFLLAGDLRAIFLSGQGVKLECTPPLEAIFATPGQRSILHRSVMSASVSGDTSELKSGCCWDRSPLDRPIPGGPFYITVKLSHQDTLTVLLIRIVLPSLESDGAQPPDVSVKVVLGQLKAGELDKVTELCKVYPGYIHKAVQMVQQFLSATCA
;
A
#
# COMPACT_ATOMS: atom_id res chain seq x y z
N MET A 1 58.88 64.68 -62.69
CA MET A 1 59.67 63.54 -62.17
C MET A 1 59.56 63.42 -60.65
N GLN A 2 59.66 64.52 -59.89
CA GLN A 2 59.57 64.52 -58.42
C GLN A 2 58.20 64.07 -57.87
N GLU A 3 57.09 64.53 -58.45
CA GLU A 3 55.72 64.12 -58.07
C GLU A 3 55.47 62.61 -58.23
N PHE A 4 56.11 61.96 -59.22
CA PHE A 4 55.98 60.51 -59.42
C PHE A 4 56.66 59.70 -58.30
N PHE A 5 57.78 60.21 -57.76
CA PHE A 5 58.45 59.58 -56.62
C PHE A 5 57.64 59.74 -55.33
N GLU A 6 56.99 60.89 -55.13
CA GLU A 6 56.12 61.11 -53.96
C GLU A 6 54.88 60.22 -53.99
N ILE A 7 54.22 60.07 -55.14
CA ILE A 7 53.06 59.16 -55.29
C ILE A 7 53.47 57.69 -55.08
N LYS A 8 54.65 57.29 -55.57
CA LYS A 8 55.15 55.92 -55.37
C LYS A 8 55.52 55.66 -53.91
N SER A 9 56.07 56.65 -53.21
CA SER A 9 56.38 56.55 -51.77
C SER A 9 55.11 56.45 -50.94
N THR A 10 54.11 57.31 -51.17
CA THR A 10 52.86 57.30 -50.41
C THR A 10 52.04 56.03 -50.62
N ASN A 11 52.02 55.48 -51.85
CA ASN A 11 51.41 54.19 -52.12
C ASN A 11 52.17 53.04 -51.43
N SER A 12 53.50 53.07 -51.40
CA SER A 12 54.29 52.07 -50.67
C SER A 12 54.01 52.10 -49.17
N ASP A 13 53.89 53.28 -48.57
CA ASP A 13 53.60 53.45 -47.15
C ASP A 13 52.15 53.08 -46.79
N ALA A 14 51.22 53.24 -47.72
CA ALA A 14 49.84 52.76 -47.58
C ALA A 14 49.79 51.24 -47.58
N VAL A 15 50.45 50.58 -48.53
CA VAL A 15 50.53 49.11 -48.62
C VAL A 15 51.23 48.51 -47.40
N LEU A 16 52.30 49.13 -46.89
CA LEU A 16 52.98 48.67 -45.68
C LEU A 16 52.08 48.74 -44.45
N ARG A 17 51.30 49.82 -44.30
CA ARG A 17 50.35 49.94 -43.18
C ARG A 17 49.19 48.96 -43.28
N GLU A 18 48.68 48.72 -44.48
CA GLU A 18 47.64 47.71 -44.73
C GLU A 18 48.16 46.30 -44.40
N ASN A 19 49.37 45.95 -44.86
CA ASN A 19 50.00 44.67 -44.52
C ASN A 19 50.26 44.51 -43.03
N GLN A 20 50.66 45.59 -42.33
CA GLN A 20 50.85 45.55 -40.88
C GLN A 20 49.52 45.32 -40.16
N LEU A 21 48.45 45.98 -40.59
CA LEU A 21 47.12 45.79 -40.01
C LEU A 21 46.61 44.36 -40.25
N VAL A 22 46.85 43.79 -41.43
CA VAL A 22 46.54 42.39 -41.72
C VAL A 22 47.35 41.47 -40.81
N LEU A 23 48.64 41.70 -40.62
CA LEU A 23 49.48 40.90 -39.72
C LEU A 23 49.02 40.98 -38.27
N ASP A 24 48.68 42.18 -37.78
CA ASP A 24 48.19 42.37 -36.41
C ASP A 24 46.85 41.65 -36.20
N THR A 25 45.97 41.68 -37.21
CA THR A 25 44.69 40.96 -37.20
C THR A 25 44.88 39.45 -37.21
N VAL A 26 45.82 38.94 -38.03
CA VAL A 26 46.18 37.52 -38.04
C VAL A 26 46.74 37.09 -36.68
N CYS A 27 47.65 37.87 -36.09
CA CYS A 27 48.20 37.58 -34.76
C CYS A 27 47.12 37.59 -33.67
N GLN A 28 46.10 38.45 -33.80
CA GLN A 28 44.97 38.46 -32.89
C GLN A 28 44.13 37.17 -33.04
N PHE A 29 43.80 36.78 -34.27
CA PHE A 29 43.05 35.54 -34.50
C PHE A 29 43.82 34.30 -34.05
N GLU A 30 45.13 34.25 -34.23
CA GLU A 30 45.95 33.14 -33.71
C GLU A 30 45.82 33.01 -32.19
N LYS A 31 45.88 34.13 -31.45
CA LYS A 31 45.70 34.12 -29.99
C LYS A 31 44.30 33.71 -29.57
N GLU A 32 43.27 34.20 -30.26
CA GLU A 32 41.88 33.81 -29.99
C GLU A 32 41.69 32.31 -30.20
N LEU A 33 42.25 31.77 -31.29
CA LEU A 33 42.16 30.34 -31.62
C LEU A 33 42.93 29.46 -30.63
N ASP A 34 44.11 29.89 -30.18
CA ASP A 34 44.87 29.20 -29.12
C ASP A 34 44.09 29.18 -27.80
N THR A 35 43.40 30.28 -27.44
CA THR A 35 42.57 30.32 -26.23
C THR A 35 41.35 29.42 -26.32
N GLU A 36 40.68 29.38 -27.48
CA GLU A 36 39.55 28.48 -27.70
C GLU A 36 39.98 27.01 -27.67
N LEU A 37 41.11 26.67 -28.30
CA LEU A 37 41.65 25.31 -28.26
C LEU A 37 41.97 24.88 -26.83
N SER A 38 42.62 25.73 -26.04
CA SER A 38 42.91 25.43 -24.63
C SER A 38 41.64 25.26 -23.79
N SER A 39 40.58 26.03 -24.07
CA SER A 39 39.28 25.89 -23.41
C SER A 39 38.63 24.55 -23.77
N LEU A 40 38.59 24.19 -25.05
CA LEU A 40 38.00 22.94 -25.53
C LEU A 40 38.75 21.70 -25.02
N GLU A 41 40.09 21.75 -24.92
CA GLU A 41 40.88 20.68 -24.33
C GLU A 41 40.54 20.46 -22.84
N SER A 42 40.35 21.55 -22.09
CA SER A 42 39.94 21.50 -20.68
C SER A 42 38.54 20.90 -20.51
N GLU A 43 37.57 21.29 -21.35
CA GLU A 43 36.22 20.72 -21.35
C GLU A 43 36.23 19.22 -21.66
N LEU A 44 37.01 18.79 -22.65
CA LEU A 44 37.15 17.38 -23.01
C LEU A 44 37.73 16.54 -21.87
N ASP A 45 38.68 17.08 -21.12
CA ASP A 45 39.25 16.39 -19.95
C ASP A 45 38.26 16.31 -18.78
N GLN A 46 37.41 17.33 -18.60
CA GLN A 46 36.32 17.28 -17.62
C GLN A 46 35.28 16.20 -17.99
N GLU A 47 34.87 16.11 -19.25
CA GLU A 47 33.95 15.07 -19.71
C GLU A 47 34.52 13.67 -19.53
N LYS A 48 35.78 13.44 -19.90
CA LYS A 48 36.47 12.14 -19.68
C LYS A 48 36.53 11.76 -18.21
N ASN A 49 36.75 12.73 -17.33
CA ASN A 49 36.75 12.49 -15.89
C ASN A 49 35.34 12.21 -15.36
N GLY A 50 34.32 12.92 -15.86
CA GLY A 50 32.92 12.65 -15.58
C GLY A 50 32.50 11.24 -15.99
N GLU A 51 32.90 10.80 -17.18
CA GLU A 51 32.63 9.46 -17.69
C GLU A 51 33.31 8.37 -16.83
N LYS A 52 34.54 8.60 -16.38
CA LYS A 52 35.23 7.69 -15.44
C LYS A 52 34.52 7.59 -14.10
N VAL A 53 33.99 8.69 -13.57
CA VAL A 53 33.23 8.70 -12.32
C VAL A 53 31.92 7.93 -12.50
N ALA A 54 31.16 8.21 -13.56
CA ALA A 54 29.92 7.50 -13.87
C ALA A 54 30.15 5.98 -14.05
N ALA A 55 31.22 5.59 -14.76
CA ALA A 55 31.59 4.19 -14.93
C ALA A 55 31.95 3.50 -13.61
N LYS A 56 32.57 4.23 -12.66
CA LYS A 56 32.88 3.73 -11.32
C LYS A 56 31.59 3.52 -10.51
N GLU A 57 30.69 4.50 -10.49
CA GLU A 57 29.39 4.41 -9.80
C GLU A 57 28.54 3.25 -10.33
N LEU A 58 28.45 3.10 -11.66
CA LEU A 58 27.76 1.97 -12.28
C LEU A 58 28.34 0.61 -11.88
N ARG A 59 29.68 0.53 -11.72
CA ARG A 59 30.35 -0.69 -11.25
C ARG A 59 30.01 -1.00 -9.79
N GLU A 60 29.98 0.00 -8.92
CA GLU A 60 29.59 -0.16 -7.51
C GLU A 60 28.12 -0.60 -7.39
N ILE A 61 27.21 0.04 -8.14
CA ILE A 61 25.80 -0.35 -8.22
C ILE A 61 25.67 -1.80 -8.70
N SER A 62 26.40 -2.19 -9.75
CA SER A 62 26.41 -3.57 -10.26
C SER A 62 26.86 -4.59 -9.21
N GLN A 63 27.88 -4.25 -8.41
CA GLN A 63 28.33 -5.11 -7.31
C GLN A 63 27.26 -5.23 -6.21
N MET A 64 26.60 -4.13 -5.82
CA MET A 64 25.50 -4.19 -4.86
C MET A 64 24.34 -5.06 -5.36
N PHE A 65 23.97 -4.96 -6.64
CA PHE A 65 22.92 -5.81 -7.22
C PHE A 65 23.30 -7.29 -7.19
N LYS A 66 24.56 -7.64 -7.49
CA LYS A 66 25.06 -9.02 -7.37
C LYS A 66 25.00 -9.53 -5.93
N ALA A 67 25.37 -8.72 -4.96
CA ALA A 67 25.29 -9.08 -3.54
C ALA A 67 23.84 -9.32 -3.10
N LYS A 68 22.92 -8.39 -3.42
CA LYS A 68 21.49 -8.53 -3.11
C LYS A 68 20.85 -9.74 -3.80
N THR A 69 21.22 -10.01 -5.05
CA THR A 69 20.73 -11.19 -5.78
C THR A 69 21.17 -12.49 -5.10
N SER A 70 22.40 -12.52 -4.59
CA SER A 70 22.93 -13.68 -3.86
C SER A 70 22.20 -13.86 -2.52
N GLN A 71 21.91 -12.78 -1.81
CA GLN A 71 21.14 -12.80 -0.56
C GLN A 71 19.70 -13.29 -0.79
N LEU A 72 19.03 -12.80 -1.84
CA LEU A 72 17.68 -13.26 -2.19
C LEU A 72 17.65 -14.75 -2.52
N ARG A 73 18.67 -15.28 -3.20
CA ARG A 73 18.78 -16.71 -3.47
C ARG A 73 18.87 -17.53 -2.18
N SER A 74 19.68 -17.09 -1.22
CA SER A 74 19.76 -17.72 0.11
C SER A 74 18.40 -17.77 0.81
N ILE A 75 17.65 -16.66 0.79
CA ILE A 75 16.32 -16.58 1.41
C ILE A 75 15.34 -17.54 0.73
N VAL A 76 15.39 -17.65 -0.60
CA VAL A 76 14.53 -18.59 -1.35
C VAL A 76 14.85 -20.02 -0.95
N ASP A 77 16.13 -20.40 -0.89
CA ASP A 77 16.56 -21.75 -0.50
C ASP A 77 16.12 -22.08 0.95
N GLU A 78 16.27 -21.13 1.89
CA GLU A 78 15.80 -21.26 3.28
C GLU A 78 14.27 -21.39 3.37
N THR A 79 13.54 -20.66 2.53
CA THR A 79 12.07 -20.71 2.49
C THR A 79 11.58 -22.06 1.96
N GLU A 80 12.22 -22.59 0.92
CA GLU A 80 11.94 -23.94 0.40
C GLU A 80 12.21 -25.02 1.45
N GLN A 81 13.32 -24.91 2.18
CA GLN A 81 13.65 -25.82 3.28
C GLN A 81 12.60 -25.75 4.40
N THR A 82 12.16 -24.54 4.77
CA THR A 82 11.12 -24.34 5.79
C THR A 82 9.78 -24.93 5.35
N ALA A 83 9.41 -24.77 4.08
CA ALA A 83 8.19 -25.36 3.53
C ALA A 83 8.21 -26.90 3.60
N LEU A 84 9.36 -27.53 3.33
CA LEU A 84 9.54 -28.97 3.50
C LEU A 84 9.35 -29.41 4.96
N GLN A 85 9.91 -28.67 5.92
CA GLN A 85 9.74 -28.96 7.35
C GLN A 85 8.28 -28.84 7.80
N VAL A 86 7.58 -27.78 7.37
CA VAL A 86 6.15 -27.59 7.68
C VAL A 86 5.31 -28.75 7.15
N ASN A 87 5.60 -29.25 5.95
CA ASN A 87 4.91 -30.41 5.39
C ASN A 87 5.17 -31.70 6.17
N GLN A 88 6.40 -31.90 6.66
CA GLN A 88 6.73 -33.04 7.53
C GLN A 88 5.97 -32.98 8.87
N VAL A 89 5.94 -31.81 9.52
CA VAL A 89 5.18 -31.61 10.77
C VAL A 89 3.68 -31.82 10.54
N ARG A 90 3.14 -31.35 9.41
CA ARG A 90 1.73 -31.58 9.04
C ARG A 90 1.42 -33.08 8.91
N ALA A 91 2.28 -33.83 8.23
CA ALA A 91 2.12 -35.29 8.09
C ALA A 91 2.17 -36.00 9.45
N ALA A 92 3.10 -35.60 10.34
CA ALA A 92 3.20 -36.13 11.69
C ALA A 92 1.94 -35.84 12.53
N ASN A 93 1.40 -34.63 12.46
CA ASN A 93 0.16 -34.26 13.15
C ASN A 93 -1.06 -35.04 12.64
N GLN A 94 -1.15 -35.28 11.33
CA GLN A 94 -2.22 -36.12 10.76
C GLN A 94 -2.15 -37.55 11.29
N LYS A 95 -0.94 -38.13 11.36
CA LYS A 95 -0.72 -39.46 11.92
C LYS A 95 -1.09 -39.53 13.40
N LEU A 96 -0.67 -38.55 14.20
CA LEU A 96 -1.00 -38.48 15.62
C LEU A 96 -2.51 -38.39 15.86
N ASN A 97 -3.22 -37.58 15.06
CA ASN A 97 -4.68 -37.48 15.14
C ASN A 97 -5.38 -38.80 14.78
N GLN A 98 -4.86 -39.55 13.81
CA GLN A 98 -5.38 -40.89 13.48
C GLN A 98 -5.18 -41.86 14.64
N GLU A 99 -3.97 -41.93 15.20
CA GLU A 99 -3.65 -42.78 16.35
C GLU A 99 -4.50 -42.43 17.59
N LEU A 100 -4.68 -41.14 17.88
CA LEU A 100 -5.53 -40.68 18.98
C LEU A 100 -7.01 -41.04 18.77
N SER A 101 -7.53 -40.89 17.54
CA SER A 101 -8.90 -41.29 17.19
C SER A 101 -9.14 -42.79 17.38
N GLU A 102 -8.15 -43.61 17.02
CA GLU A 102 -8.23 -45.06 17.24
C GLU A 102 -8.17 -45.42 18.73
N CYS A 103 -7.29 -44.78 19.49
CA CYS A 103 -7.20 -44.96 20.95
C CYS A 103 -8.52 -44.61 21.64
N VAL A 104 -9.12 -43.45 21.32
CA VAL A 104 -10.42 -43.05 21.88
C VAL A 104 -11.51 -44.07 21.52
N ARG A 105 -11.53 -44.58 20.27
CA ARG A 105 -12.49 -45.62 19.85
C ARG A 105 -12.31 -46.92 20.64
N HIS A 106 -11.08 -47.33 20.94
CA HIS A 106 -10.80 -48.49 21.77
C HIS A 106 -11.25 -48.29 23.22
N VAL A 107 -10.91 -47.16 23.85
CA VAL A 107 -11.33 -46.85 25.22
C VAL A 107 -12.85 -46.86 25.35
N VAL A 108 -13.58 -46.24 24.41
CA VAL A 108 -15.05 -46.21 24.42
C VAL A 108 -15.65 -47.61 24.25
N ARG A 109 -15.05 -48.47 23.43
CA ARG A 109 -15.50 -49.86 23.25
C ARG A 109 -15.25 -50.72 24.50
N ASP A 110 -14.11 -50.54 25.15
CA ASP A 110 -13.68 -51.39 26.26
C ASP A 110 -14.31 -51.00 27.60
N THR A 111 -14.86 -49.78 27.72
CA THR A 111 -15.42 -49.28 28.98
C THR A 111 -16.90 -49.58 29.22
N ASP A 112 -17.61 -50.27 28.31
CA ASP A 112 -19.03 -50.66 28.49
C ASP A 112 -19.93 -49.51 29.00
N LEU A 113 -19.57 -48.27 28.66
CA LEU A 113 -20.29 -47.07 29.06
C LEU A 113 -21.61 -47.03 28.27
N ARG A 114 -22.68 -47.54 28.90
CA ARG A 114 -24.05 -47.37 28.40
C ARG A 114 -24.31 -45.87 28.15
N PRO A 115 -24.78 -45.49 26.93
CA PRO A 115 -25.11 -44.10 26.60
C PRO A 115 -26.19 -43.46 27.50
N ASP A 116 -26.90 -44.27 28.28
CA ASP A 116 -28.12 -43.87 28.99
C ASP A 116 -27.91 -43.41 30.45
N VAL A 117 -26.67 -43.36 30.95
CA VAL A 117 -26.38 -43.11 32.40
C VAL A 117 -26.06 -41.64 32.72
N ILE A 118 -26.06 -40.72 31.76
CA ILE A 118 -25.88 -39.28 32.05
C ILE A 118 -27.24 -38.59 32.27
N LEU A 119 -27.96 -39.03 33.30
CA LEU A 119 -29.09 -38.31 33.90
C LEU A 119 -28.86 -38.26 35.42
N GLY A 120 -28.10 -37.26 35.87
CA GLY A 120 -27.80 -36.96 37.27
C GLY A 120 -27.78 -35.44 37.51
N PRO A 121 -27.96 -34.99 38.77
CA PRO A 121 -28.69 -33.77 39.17
C PRO A 121 -28.00 -32.44 38.82
N PRO A 122 -28.75 -31.31 38.82
CA PRO A 122 -28.22 -30.00 38.43
C PRO A 122 -27.22 -29.51 39.49
N GLY A 123 -25.94 -29.39 39.10
CA GLY A 123 -24.95 -28.71 39.94
C GLY A 123 -23.48 -29.10 39.76
N ALA A 124 -23.11 -30.07 38.92
CA ALA A 124 -21.70 -30.49 38.82
C ALA A 124 -21.28 -31.06 37.46
N THR A 125 -21.63 -30.41 36.35
CA THR A 125 -21.21 -30.83 35.00
C THR A 125 -20.71 -29.64 34.18
N GLU A 126 -19.46 -29.23 34.45
CA GLU A 126 -18.70 -28.32 33.57
C GLU A 126 -17.51 -29.01 32.87
N LEU A 127 -17.38 -30.34 32.94
CA LEU A 127 -16.23 -31.04 32.34
C LEU A 127 -16.54 -32.20 31.40
N TYR A 128 -17.80 -32.48 31.07
CA TYR A 128 -18.12 -33.48 30.06
C TYR A 128 -19.30 -33.03 29.21
N VAL A 129 -18.99 -32.36 28.09
CA VAL A 129 -19.90 -32.28 26.95
C VAL A 129 -19.77 -33.60 26.18
N PRO A 130 -20.86 -34.38 26.01
CA PRO A 130 -20.80 -35.57 25.18
C PRO A 130 -20.51 -35.16 23.74
N LEU A 131 -19.42 -35.69 23.17
CA LEU A 131 -18.95 -35.49 21.78
C LEU A 131 -20.02 -35.77 20.70
N ASN A 132 -21.14 -36.38 21.07
CA ASN A 132 -22.24 -36.68 20.15
C ASN A 132 -23.24 -35.52 19.99
N ALA A 133 -23.26 -34.52 20.88
CA ALA A 133 -24.13 -33.35 20.72
C ALA A 133 -23.61 -32.35 19.65
N PHE A 134 -22.37 -32.50 19.18
CA PHE A 134 -21.82 -31.76 18.04
C PHE A 134 -22.04 -32.45 16.69
N THR A 135 -22.47 -33.71 16.67
CA THR A 135 -22.59 -34.49 15.42
C THR A 135 -23.86 -34.20 14.61
N GLY A 136 -24.78 -33.38 15.14
CA GLY A 136 -25.99 -32.95 14.41
C GLY A 136 -25.81 -31.71 13.51
N GLN A 137 -24.75 -30.91 13.71
CA GLN A 137 -24.51 -29.69 12.92
C GLN A 137 -23.11 -29.57 12.32
N MET A 138 -22.17 -30.47 12.66
CA MET A 138 -20.93 -30.64 11.91
C MET A 138 -21.03 -31.81 10.95
N ARG A 139 -21.80 -31.65 9.87
CA ARG A 139 -21.48 -32.38 8.64
C ARG A 139 -20.45 -31.55 7.87
N THR A 140 -19.26 -32.13 7.74
CA THR A 140 -18.14 -31.73 6.88
C THR A 140 -17.56 -30.34 7.14
N ALA A 141 -16.84 -30.19 8.25
CA ALA A 141 -15.72 -29.25 8.29
C ALA A 141 -14.44 -30.09 8.29
N ASP A 142 -13.94 -30.38 7.09
CA ASP A 142 -12.49 -30.49 6.92
C ASP A 142 -11.85 -29.31 7.65
N VAL A 143 -10.73 -29.52 8.33
CA VAL A 143 -9.87 -28.42 8.74
C VAL A 143 -9.27 -27.82 7.46
N GLN A 144 -10.10 -27.11 6.71
CA GLN A 144 -9.67 -26.16 5.72
C GLN A 144 -8.98 -25.06 6.51
N ILE A 145 -7.69 -24.90 6.23
CA ILE A 145 -7.01 -23.62 6.42
C ILE A 145 -7.95 -22.58 5.81
N ILE A 146 -8.64 -21.81 6.65
CA ILE A 146 -9.65 -20.82 6.24
C ILE A 146 -8.93 -19.82 5.35
N ALA A 147 -9.01 -20.05 4.05
CA ALA A 147 -8.39 -19.21 3.06
C ALA A 147 -9.10 -17.85 3.12
N PRO A 148 -8.45 -16.75 2.69
CA PRO A 148 -9.14 -15.46 2.51
C PRO A 148 -10.43 -15.54 1.66
N ARG A 149 -10.65 -16.66 0.95
CA ARG A 149 -11.86 -16.98 0.18
C ARG A 149 -13.13 -17.18 1.01
N ASP A 150 -13.04 -17.41 2.32
CA ASP A 150 -14.23 -17.74 3.14
C ASP A 150 -14.98 -16.50 3.65
N CYS A 151 -14.36 -15.32 3.61
CA CYS A 151 -15.02 -14.06 3.96
C CYS A 151 -15.35 -13.25 2.70
N GLU A 152 -16.61 -13.29 2.26
CA GLU A 152 -17.09 -12.58 1.08
C GLU A 152 -16.73 -11.08 1.12
N ALA A 153 -16.85 -10.43 2.28
CA ALA A 153 -16.52 -9.01 2.42
C ALA A 153 -15.04 -8.70 2.14
N VAL A 154 -14.12 -9.57 2.60
CA VAL A 154 -12.68 -9.44 2.33
C VAL A 154 -12.37 -9.73 0.86
N HIS A 155 -13.06 -10.72 0.28
CA HIS A 155 -12.93 -11.04 -1.13
C HIS A 155 -13.36 -9.86 -2.02
N THR A 156 -14.53 -9.26 -1.75
CA THR A 156 -15.02 -8.05 -2.44
C THR A 156 -14.04 -6.90 -2.33
N LEU A 157 -13.43 -6.67 -1.15
CA LEU A 157 -12.41 -5.64 -0.99
C LEU A 157 -11.19 -5.91 -1.88
N ALA A 158 -10.69 -7.15 -1.87
CA ALA A 158 -9.53 -7.55 -2.67
C ALA A 158 -9.80 -7.41 -4.17
N GLU A 159 -10.98 -7.83 -4.65
CA GLU A 159 -11.38 -7.67 -6.05
C GLU A 159 -11.43 -6.20 -6.47
N ASN A 160 -11.99 -5.33 -5.64
CA ASN A 160 -12.03 -3.88 -5.92
C ASN A 160 -10.63 -3.27 -5.99
N VAL A 161 -9.74 -3.63 -5.06
CA VAL A 161 -8.35 -3.16 -5.06
C VAL A 161 -7.61 -3.64 -6.30
N VAL A 162 -7.72 -4.93 -6.65
CA VAL A 162 -7.12 -5.49 -7.87
C VAL A 162 -7.68 -4.83 -9.12
N HIS A 163 -8.99 -4.58 -9.16
CA HIS A 163 -9.62 -3.90 -10.29
C HIS A 163 -9.07 -2.48 -10.45
N TRP A 164 -8.90 -1.74 -9.35
CA TRP A 164 -8.30 -0.41 -9.37
C TRP A 164 -6.87 -0.41 -9.90
N PHE A 165 -6.00 -1.30 -9.41
CA PHE A 165 -4.61 -1.42 -9.92
C PHE A 165 -4.54 -1.83 -11.39
N ASN A 166 -5.52 -2.57 -11.90
CA ASN A 166 -5.59 -2.95 -13.31
C ASN A 166 -6.26 -1.88 -14.20
N SER A 167 -6.98 -0.94 -13.61
CA SER A 167 -7.61 0.17 -14.32
C SER A 167 -6.55 1.08 -14.96
N ARG A 168 -6.93 1.80 -16.02
CA ARG A 168 -6.04 2.79 -16.66
C ARG A 168 -5.69 3.91 -15.68
N GLU A 169 -6.66 4.35 -14.89
CA GLU A 169 -6.51 5.45 -13.94
C GLU A 169 -5.57 5.07 -12.79
N GLY A 170 -5.82 3.93 -12.13
CA GLY A 170 -4.97 3.44 -11.05
C GLY A 170 -3.52 3.22 -11.50
N ARG A 171 -3.31 2.63 -12.69
CA ARG A 171 -1.95 2.51 -13.27
C ARG A 171 -1.30 3.85 -13.53
N THR A 172 -2.05 4.81 -14.10
CA THR A 172 -1.51 6.15 -14.41
C THR A 172 -1.09 6.87 -13.13
N GLN A 173 -1.93 6.84 -12.09
CA GLN A 173 -1.63 7.46 -10.79
C GLN A 173 -0.43 6.82 -10.11
N PHE A 174 -0.37 5.48 -10.14
CA PHE A 174 0.74 4.74 -9.56
C PHE A 174 2.05 5.01 -10.31
N CYS A 175 2.05 4.89 -11.65
CA CYS A 175 3.23 5.12 -12.48
C CYS A 175 3.75 6.56 -12.37
N ASN A 176 2.88 7.58 -12.42
CA ASN A 176 3.29 8.99 -12.37
C ASN A 176 4.07 9.35 -11.09
N ARG A 177 3.84 8.64 -9.98
CA ARG A 177 4.51 8.88 -8.69
C ARG A 177 5.77 8.06 -8.50
N LEU A 178 5.90 6.98 -9.26
CA LEU A 178 7.09 6.15 -9.23
C LEU A 178 8.21 6.67 -10.16
N VAL A 179 7.91 7.67 -11.01
CA VAL A 179 8.94 8.32 -11.82
C VAL A 179 9.91 9.10 -10.93
N GLY A 180 11.21 8.79 -11.02
CA GLY A 180 12.27 9.54 -10.36
C GLY A 180 12.42 9.29 -8.85
N VAL A 181 11.68 8.33 -8.28
CA VAL A 181 11.83 7.92 -6.87
C VAL A 181 12.70 6.66 -6.74
N THR A 182 13.40 6.56 -5.60
CA THR A 182 14.19 5.38 -5.27
C THR A 182 13.30 4.16 -5.01
N LEU A 183 13.86 2.96 -5.10
CA LEU A 183 13.15 1.72 -4.79
C LEU A 183 12.57 1.74 -3.37
N GLU A 184 13.32 2.24 -2.39
CA GLU A 184 12.88 2.37 -1.01
C GLU A 184 11.63 3.26 -0.89
N LYS A 185 11.65 4.45 -1.53
CA LYS A 185 10.48 5.33 -1.57
C LYS A 185 9.29 4.67 -2.27
N SER A 186 9.56 3.91 -3.33
CA SER A 186 8.52 3.19 -4.08
C SER A 186 7.82 2.14 -3.22
N VAL A 187 8.58 1.35 -2.44
CA VAL A 187 8.03 0.38 -1.48
C VAL A 187 7.20 1.09 -0.43
N TRP A 188 7.73 2.17 0.16
CA TRP A 188 7.01 2.96 1.15
C TRP A 188 5.68 3.51 0.60
N TYR A 189 5.64 4.02 -0.63
CA TYR A 189 4.42 4.50 -1.26
C TYR A 189 3.38 3.40 -1.45
N VAL A 190 3.81 2.19 -1.86
CA VAL A 190 2.93 1.04 -1.98
C VAL A 190 2.33 0.66 -0.63
N GLU A 191 3.17 0.50 0.39
CA GLU A 191 2.74 0.15 1.74
C GLU A 191 1.76 1.18 2.30
N TYR A 192 2.08 2.47 2.16
CA TYR A 192 1.24 3.57 2.62
C TYR A 192 -0.13 3.58 1.93
N THR A 193 -0.16 3.36 0.60
CA THR A 193 -1.41 3.33 -0.18
C THR A 193 -2.28 2.12 0.18
N MET A 194 -1.65 0.98 0.49
CA MET A 194 -2.34 -0.28 0.74
C MET A 194 -2.75 -0.49 2.20
N ALA A 195 -2.07 0.16 3.15
CA ALA A 195 -2.30 -0.03 4.58
C ALA A 195 -3.78 0.14 5.00
N PRO A 196 -4.53 1.16 4.55
CA PRO A 196 -5.94 1.30 4.91
C PRO A 196 -6.81 0.13 4.43
N CYS A 197 -6.52 -0.42 3.25
CA CYS A 197 -7.21 -1.60 2.72
C CYS A 197 -6.90 -2.84 3.57
N PHE A 198 -5.64 -3.02 4.01
CA PHE A 198 -5.28 -4.12 4.90
C PHE A 198 -5.92 -4.02 6.28
N LEU A 199 -6.00 -2.81 6.84
CA LEU A 199 -6.68 -2.57 8.11
C LEU A 199 -8.17 -2.90 8.02
N LEU A 200 -8.85 -2.44 6.96
CA LEU A 200 -10.26 -2.78 6.73
C LEU A 200 -10.44 -4.29 6.51
N ALA A 201 -9.59 -4.94 5.72
CA ALA A 201 -9.63 -6.39 5.53
C ALA A 201 -9.48 -7.14 6.86
N GLY A 202 -8.59 -6.69 7.73
CA GLY A 202 -8.40 -7.23 9.08
C GLY A 202 -9.66 -7.13 9.92
N ASP A 203 -10.31 -5.96 9.93
CA ASP A 203 -11.57 -5.75 10.64
C ASP A 203 -12.69 -6.68 10.13
N LEU A 204 -12.90 -6.71 8.81
CA LEU A 204 -13.95 -7.53 8.19
C LEU A 204 -13.75 -9.02 8.50
N ARG A 205 -12.50 -9.49 8.41
CA ARG A 205 -12.15 -10.87 8.75
C ARG A 205 -12.39 -11.16 10.23
N ALA A 206 -12.01 -10.26 11.13
CA ALA A 206 -12.20 -10.44 12.57
C ALA A 206 -13.69 -10.51 12.94
N ILE A 207 -14.53 -9.69 12.31
CA ILE A 207 -15.99 -9.74 12.49
C ILE A 207 -16.56 -11.08 12.01
N PHE A 208 -16.14 -11.54 10.83
CA PHE A 208 -16.54 -12.84 10.29
C PHE A 208 -16.12 -14.01 11.18
N LEU A 209 -14.86 -14.03 11.65
CA LEU A 209 -14.34 -15.07 12.54
C LEU A 209 -15.03 -15.08 13.92
N SER A 210 -15.61 -13.95 14.32
CA SER A 210 -16.45 -13.83 15.53
C SER A 210 -17.88 -14.35 15.32
N GLY A 211 -18.16 -15.03 14.20
CA GLY A 211 -19.45 -15.61 13.85
C GLY A 211 -20.52 -14.59 13.47
N GLN A 212 -20.15 -13.32 13.22
CA GLN A 212 -21.09 -12.28 12.83
C GLN A 212 -21.20 -12.19 11.31
N GLY A 213 -22.39 -11.82 10.82
CA GLY A 213 -22.59 -11.57 9.40
C GLY A 213 -21.94 -10.25 9.02
N VAL A 214 -21.10 -10.23 7.98
CA VAL A 214 -20.49 -9.00 7.47
C VAL A 214 -20.57 -8.96 5.95
N LYS A 215 -21.01 -7.84 5.41
CA LYS A 215 -21.06 -7.55 3.98
C LYS A 215 -20.36 -6.24 3.70
N LEU A 216 -19.58 -6.23 2.62
CA LEU A 216 -18.99 -5.02 2.06
C LEU A 216 -19.60 -4.75 0.70
N GLU A 217 -20.04 -3.51 0.49
CA GLU A 217 -20.41 -2.99 -0.82
C GLU A 217 -19.51 -1.78 -1.11
N CYS A 218 -18.87 -1.80 -2.28
CA CYS A 218 -18.09 -0.69 -2.80
C CYS A 218 -18.67 -0.35 -4.17
N THR A 219 -18.92 0.92 -4.45
CA THR A 219 -19.34 1.35 -5.80
C THR A 219 -18.11 1.38 -6.71
N PRO A 220 -18.02 0.55 -7.77
CA PRO A 220 -17.00 0.70 -8.80
C PRO A 220 -17.46 1.74 -9.85
N PRO A 221 -16.54 2.46 -10.51
CA PRO A 221 -15.12 2.49 -10.24
C PRO A 221 -14.86 3.35 -9.00
N LEU A 222 -13.82 3.01 -8.25
CA LEU A 222 -13.19 3.94 -7.32
C LEU A 222 -12.63 5.09 -8.18
N GLU A 223 -13.49 6.01 -8.61
CA GLU A 223 -13.06 7.28 -9.16
C GLU A 223 -12.17 7.88 -8.08
N ALA A 224 -10.93 8.23 -8.45
CA ALA A 224 -10.04 8.88 -7.50
C ALA A 224 -10.71 10.19 -7.07
N ILE A 225 -11.39 10.16 -5.93
CA ILE A 225 -11.92 11.37 -5.32
C ILE A 225 -10.69 12.11 -4.84
N PHE A 226 -10.32 13.16 -5.59
CA PHE A 226 -9.31 14.12 -5.17
C PHE A 226 -9.78 14.74 -3.84
N ALA A 227 -9.25 14.25 -2.74
CA ALA A 227 -9.35 14.94 -1.46
C ALA A 227 -8.40 16.14 -1.46
N THR A 228 -8.73 17.17 -2.25
CA THR A 228 -8.10 18.49 -2.11
C THR A 228 -8.87 19.27 -1.05
N PRO A 229 -8.23 19.74 0.03
CA PRO A 229 -8.80 20.81 0.83
C PRO A 229 -8.72 22.11 0.01
N GLY A 230 -9.77 22.42 -0.75
CA GLY A 230 -10.05 23.80 -1.17
C GLY A 230 -9.72 24.25 -2.59
N GLN A 231 -9.77 23.41 -3.63
CA GLN A 231 -9.77 23.92 -5.02
C GLN A 231 -10.93 23.42 -5.86
N ARG A 232 -11.68 24.38 -6.42
CA ARG A 232 -12.74 24.16 -7.41
C ARG A 232 -12.12 23.54 -8.67
N SER A 233 -12.73 22.45 -9.12
CA SER A 233 -12.57 21.80 -10.43
C SER A 233 -12.16 22.76 -11.55
N ILE A 234 -10.98 22.52 -12.14
CA ILE A 234 -10.64 22.96 -13.50
C ILE A 234 -10.34 21.71 -14.33
N LEU A 235 -11.39 20.95 -14.64
CA LEU A 235 -11.39 20.12 -15.83
C LEU A 235 -11.69 21.03 -17.02
N HIS A 236 -10.66 21.55 -17.70
CA HIS A 236 -10.75 21.90 -19.12
C HIS A 236 -9.38 22.11 -19.79
N ARG A 237 -9.15 21.33 -20.84
CA ARG A 237 -8.25 21.55 -22.00
C ARG A 237 -6.72 21.49 -21.84
N SER A 238 -6.16 20.48 -22.51
CA SER A 238 -5.08 20.49 -23.51
C SER A 238 -4.07 21.64 -23.54
N VAL A 239 -2.78 21.31 -23.59
CA VAL A 239 -1.83 21.45 -24.73
C VAL A 239 -0.39 21.38 -24.18
N MET A 240 0.49 20.69 -24.93
CA MET A 240 1.94 20.66 -24.71
C MET A 240 2.52 22.07 -24.56
N SER A 241 3.29 22.30 -23.50
CA SER A 241 4.39 23.27 -23.53
C SER A 241 5.43 22.87 -22.49
N ALA A 242 6.57 22.40 -22.98
CA ALA A 242 7.80 22.41 -22.22
C ALA A 242 8.27 23.88 -22.13
N SER A 243 8.64 24.31 -20.94
CA SER A 243 9.50 25.48 -20.77
C SER A 243 10.40 25.24 -19.56
N VAL A 244 11.67 25.05 -19.89
CA VAL A 244 12.82 25.12 -19.01
C VAL A 244 12.96 26.57 -18.53
N SER A 245 13.09 26.77 -17.22
CA SER A 245 13.86 27.91 -16.70
C SER A 245 14.72 27.39 -15.54
N GLY A 246 16.02 27.39 -15.77
CA GLY A 246 16.99 27.29 -14.69
C GLY A 246 17.10 28.63 -13.98
N ASP A 247 17.28 28.59 -12.67
CA ASP A 247 18.13 29.54 -11.97
C ASP A 247 18.71 28.87 -10.72
N THR A 248 19.99 29.16 -10.52
CA THR A 248 20.96 28.58 -9.60
C THR A 248 20.90 29.13 -8.17
N SER A 249 21.49 28.37 -7.24
CA SER A 249 21.85 28.71 -5.84
C SER A 249 20.66 28.68 -4.85
N GLU A 250 20.71 28.06 -3.68
CA GLU A 250 21.79 27.92 -2.71
C GLU A 250 21.74 26.58 -1.94
N LEU A 251 22.93 26.04 -1.64
CA LEU A 251 23.13 25.02 -0.62
C LEU A 251 22.69 25.54 0.76
N LYS A 252 21.48 25.15 1.18
CA LYS A 252 21.14 25.00 2.59
C LYS A 252 20.69 23.57 2.84
N SER A 253 21.52 22.86 3.58
CA SER A 253 21.18 21.67 4.37
C SER A 253 20.04 22.04 5.34
N GLY A 254 18.82 22.06 4.81
CA GLY A 254 17.59 22.10 5.56
C GLY A 254 16.85 20.81 5.26
N CYS A 255 16.72 19.96 6.27
CA CYS A 255 15.79 18.83 6.27
C CYS A 255 14.36 19.39 6.31
N CYS A 256 13.95 20.09 5.24
CA CYS A 256 12.59 20.46 4.98
C CYS A 256 11.96 19.26 4.30
N TRP A 257 11.25 18.46 5.10
CA TRP A 257 10.20 17.61 4.61
C TRP A 257 9.17 18.52 3.95
N ASP A 258 9.40 18.82 2.68
CA ASP A 258 8.43 19.52 1.85
C ASP A 258 7.28 18.54 1.65
N ARG A 259 6.37 18.53 2.62
CA ARG A 259 5.03 17.96 2.55
C ARG A 259 4.23 18.79 1.55
N SER A 260 4.69 18.82 0.30
CA SER A 260 3.79 19.14 -0.80
C SER A 260 2.68 18.11 -0.73
N PRO A 261 1.39 18.51 -0.75
CA PRO A 261 0.27 17.60 -0.69
C PRO A 261 0.24 16.84 -2.02
N LEU A 262 1.06 15.80 -2.11
CA LEU A 262 0.93 14.78 -3.13
C LEU A 262 -0.45 14.15 -2.91
N ASP A 263 -1.45 14.71 -3.59
CA ASP A 263 -2.86 14.32 -3.65
C ASP A 263 -3.00 12.83 -3.37
N ARG A 264 -3.56 12.41 -2.25
CA ARG A 264 -3.42 11.01 -1.79
C ARG A 264 -4.21 10.08 -2.73
N PRO A 265 -3.62 9.03 -3.33
CA PRO A 265 -4.34 8.13 -4.23
C PRO A 265 -4.81 6.94 -3.39
N ILE A 266 -5.69 7.20 -2.43
CA ILE A 266 -6.40 6.08 -1.79
C ILE A 266 -7.59 5.79 -2.68
N PRO A 267 -7.89 4.51 -2.99
CA PRO A 267 -9.12 4.15 -3.67
C PRO A 267 -10.30 4.86 -2.98
N GLY A 268 -10.85 5.87 -3.67
CA GLY A 268 -11.83 6.82 -3.12
C GLY A 268 -13.18 6.15 -2.99
N GLY A 269 -13.79 6.27 -1.80
CA GLY A 269 -15.05 5.61 -1.43
C GLY A 269 -16.27 6.10 -2.22
N PRO A 270 -17.50 5.76 -1.77
CA PRO A 270 -17.84 5.24 -0.44
C PRO A 270 -17.74 3.71 -0.29
N PHE A 271 -17.36 3.27 0.92
CA PHE A 271 -17.41 1.87 1.36
C PHE A 271 -18.58 1.69 2.31
N TYR A 272 -19.50 0.78 1.98
CA TYR A 272 -20.66 0.46 2.78
C TYR A 272 -20.46 -0.89 3.46
N ILE A 273 -20.24 -0.84 4.77
CA ILE A 273 -20.05 -2.04 5.59
C ILE A 273 -21.36 -2.30 6.32
N THR A 274 -21.93 -3.49 6.14
CA THR A 274 -23.11 -3.92 6.87
C THR A 274 -22.75 -5.08 7.78
N VAL A 275 -22.91 -4.89 9.09
CA VAL A 275 -22.69 -5.92 10.11
C VAL A 275 -24.04 -6.37 10.64
N LYS A 276 -24.32 -7.66 10.54
CA LYS A 276 -25.45 -8.33 11.18
C LYS A 276 -24.96 -8.94 12.48
N LEU A 277 -25.33 -8.31 13.58
CA LEU A 277 -25.03 -8.75 14.93
C LEU A 277 -26.22 -9.50 15.50
N SER A 278 -26.01 -10.72 15.96
CA SER A 278 -27.07 -11.54 16.58
C SER A 278 -26.65 -11.90 18.00
N HIS A 279 -27.45 -11.52 18.99
CA HIS A 279 -27.22 -11.83 20.40
C HIS A 279 -28.31 -12.79 20.88
N GLN A 280 -27.91 -14.01 21.25
CA GLN A 280 -28.86 -15.10 21.54
C GLN A 280 -29.61 -14.88 22.85
N ASP A 281 -28.91 -14.48 23.92
CA ASP A 281 -29.52 -14.35 25.25
C ASP A 281 -30.62 -13.29 25.31
N THR A 282 -30.52 -12.29 24.46
CA THR A 282 -31.44 -11.14 24.42
C THR A 282 -32.39 -11.21 23.23
N LEU A 283 -32.30 -12.28 22.43
CA LEU A 283 -33.01 -12.47 21.16
C LEU A 283 -33.00 -11.21 20.28
N THR A 284 -31.87 -10.49 20.30
CA THR A 284 -31.74 -9.20 19.61
C THR A 284 -30.89 -9.36 18.37
N VAL A 285 -31.37 -8.83 17.24
CA VAL A 285 -30.65 -8.82 15.97
C VAL A 285 -30.55 -7.39 15.48
N LEU A 286 -29.31 -6.91 15.32
CA LEU A 286 -29.00 -5.57 14.83
C LEU A 286 -28.38 -5.66 13.43
N LEU A 287 -28.78 -4.73 12.57
CA LEU A 287 -28.07 -4.39 11.34
C LEU A 287 -27.41 -3.04 11.53
N ILE A 288 -26.09 -3.06 11.63
CA ILE A 288 -25.26 -1.86 11.76
C ILE A 288 -24.67 -1.58 10.38
N ARG A 289 -25.00 -0.44 9.80
CA ARG A 289 -24.44 0.02 8.53
C ARG A 289 -23.48 1.18 8.80
N ILE A 290 -22.23 0.98 8.43
CA ILE A 290 -21.14 1.95 8.54
C ILE A 290 -20.78 2.38 7.11
N VAL A 291 -20.83 3.67 6.85
CA VAL A 291 -20.48 4.27 5.56
C VAL A 291 -19.18 5.03 5.75
N LEU A 292 -18.12 4.51 5.15
CA LEU A 292 -16.83 5.19 5.13
C LEU A 292 -16.76 6.04 3.86
N PRO A 293 -16.71 7.37 3.95
CA PRO A 293 -16.55 8.23 2.77
C PRO A 293 -15.17 8.03 2.13
N SER A 294 -14.16 7.70 2.94
CA SER A 294 -12.81 7.34 2.54
C SER A 294 -12.22 6.36 3.55
N LEU A 295 -11.17 5.61 3.16
CA LEU A 295 -10.38 4.80 4.08
C LEU A 295 -9.31 5.63 4.82
N GLU A 296 -9.19 6.92 4.53
CA GLU A 296 -8.29 7.82 5.25
C GLU A 296 -8.76 8.08 6.68
N SER A 297 -7.86 7.88 7.65
CA SER A 297 -8.07 8.25 9.05
C SER A 297 -8.02 9.75 9.29
N ASP A 298 -7.35 10.51 8.40
CA ASP A 298 -7.18 11.97 8.48
C ASP A 298 -8.25 12.75 7.68
N GLY A 299 -9.26 12.05 7.13
CA GLY A 299 -10.30 12.66 6.30
C GLY A 299 -11.21 13.61 7.06
N ALA A 300 -11.60 14.72 6.42
CA ALA A 300 -12.44 15.78 6.99
C ALA A 300 -13.90 15.37 7.31
N GLN A 301 -14.31 14.12 7.03
CA GLN A 301 -15.66 13.64 7.27
C GLN A 301 -15.67 12.35 8.12
N PRO A 302 -16.38 12.35 9.26
CA PRO A 302 -16.54 11.15 10.07
C PRO A 302 -17.36 10.09 9.34
N PRO A 303 -17.18 8.79 9.69
CA PRO A 303 -18.06 7.72 9.24
C PRO A 303 -19.52 8.02 9.54
N ASP A 304 -20.41 7.78 8.57
CA ASP A 304 -21.85 7.80 8.82
C ASP A 304 -22.31 6.41 9.29
N VAL A 305 -23.14 6.36 10.32
CA VAL A 305 -23.55 5.12 10.98
C VAL A 305 -25.07 5.12 11.12
N SER A 306 -25.69 4.04 10.66
CA SER A 306 -27.10 3.77 10.89
C SER A 306 -27.29 2.39 11.49
N VAL A 307 -28.14 2.31 12.50
CA VAL A 307 -28.45 1.07 13.21
C VAL A 307 -29.93 0.75 13.05
N LYS A 308 -30.22 -0.46 12.59
CA LYS A 308 -31.58 -0.98 12.46
C LYS A 308 -31.75 -2.20 13.34
N VAL A 309 -32.73 -2.15 14.23
CA VAL A 309 -33.15 -3.32 15.01
C VAL A 309 -34.06 -4.19 14.13
N VAL A 310 -33.65 -5.42 13.86
CA VAL A 310 -34.42 -6.39 13.05
C VAL A 310 -35.27 -7.28 13.95
N LEU A 311 -34.73 -7.66 15.11
CA LEU A 311 -35.40 -8.47 16.12
C LEU A 311 -34.99 -7.95 17.51
N GLY A 312 -35.89 -8.06 18.49
CA GLY A 312 -35.68 -7.54 19.84
C GLY A 312 -36.13 -6.09 20.00
N GLN A 313 -35.77 -5.48 21.12
CA GLN A 313 -36.04 -4.07 21.42
C GLN A 313 -34.80 -3.44 22.06
N LEU A 314 -34.49 -2.23 21.60
CA LEU A 314 -33.51 -1.34 22.23
C LEU A 314 -34.20 -0.02 22.55
N LYS A 315 -33.92 0.55 23.71
CA LYS A 315 -34.38 1.89 24.07
C LYS A 315 -33.67 2.91 23.19
N ALA A 316 -34.31 4.06 22.97
CA ALA A 316 -33.74 5.13 22.14
C ALA A 316 -32.30 5.51 22.56
N GLY A 317 -32.06 5.70 23.86
CA GLY A 317 -30.71 6.02 24.36
C GLY A 317 -29.69 4.88 24.26
N GLU A 318 -30.11 3.63 24.04
CA GLU A 318 -29.21 2.49 23.78
C GLU A 318 -28.84 2.44 22.29
N LEU A 319 -29.78 2.76 21.41
CA LEU A 319 -29.55 2.87 19.97
C LEU A 319 -28.56 4.01 19.65
N ASP A 320 -28.68 5.15 20.33
CA ASP A 320 -27.75 6.27 20.20
C ASP A 320 -26.33 5.85 20.62
N LYS A 321 -26.20 5.13 21.74
CA LYS A 321 -24.90 4.60 22.21
C LYS A 321 -24.27 3.64 21.22
N VAL A 322 -25.04 2.70 20.66
CA VAL A 322 -24.54 1.78 19.62
C VAL A 322 -24.07 2.56 18.39
N THR A 323 -24.83 3.58 17.98
CA THR A 323 -24.46 4.44 16.85
C THR A 323 -23.13 5.16 17.11
N GLU A 324 -22.95 5.76 18.30
CA GLU A 324 -21.71 6.42 18.69
C GLU A 324 -20.51 5.46 18.76
N LEU A 325 -20.69 4.25 19.32
CA LEU A 325 -19.62 3.25 19.42
C LEU A 325 -19.09 2.81 18.05
N CYS A 326 -19.93 2.85 17.02
CA CYS A 326 -19.60 2.41 15.67
C CYS A 326 -19.05 3.53 14.76
N LYS A 327 -18.93 4.77 15.24
CA LYS A 327 -18.28 5.88 14.50
C LYS A 327 -16.76 5.76 14.53
N VAL A 328 -16.24 4.72 13.88
CA VAL A 328 -14.81 4.39 13.90
C VAL A 328 -14.26 4.16 12.49
N TYR A 329 -12.95 4.39 12.34
CA TYR A 329 -12.20 4.19 11.10
C TYR A 329 -11.67 2.76 10.96
N PRO A 330 -11.20 2.35 9.76
CA PRO A 330 -10.52 1.07 9.57
C PRO A 330 -9.42 0.80 10.61
N GLY A 331 -9.33 -0.46 11.06
CA GLY A 331 -8.46 -0.93 12.14
C GLY A 331 -9.14 -0.99 13.51
N TYR A 332 -10.33 -0.39 13.64
CA TYR A 332 -11.09 -0.33 14.90
C TYR A 332 -12.53 -0.83 14.78
N ILE A 333 -13.00 -1.16 13.58
CA ILE A 333 -14.41 -1.53 13.35
C ILE A 333 -14.75 -2.83 14.09
N HIS A 334 -13.86 -3.82 14.09
CA HIS A 334 -14.11 -5.07 14.82
C HIS A 334 -14.20 -4.83 16.34
N LYS A 335 -13.40 -3.93 16.90
CA LYS A 335 -13.45 -3.58 18.33
C LYS A 335 -14.75 -2.87 18.67
N ALA A 336 -15.21 -1.97 17.81
CA ALA A 336 -16.52 -1.33 17.98
C ALA A 336 -17.65 -2.38 17.99
N VAL A 337 -17.63 -3.33 17.06
CA VAL A 337 -18.60 -4.43 17.03
C VAL A 337 -18.54 -5.28 18.31
N GLN A 338 -17.35 -5.61 18.81
CA GLN A 338 -17.19 -6.33 20.08
C GLN A 338 -17.71 -5.53 21.28
N MET A 339 -17.46 -4.23 21.33
CA MET A 339 -18.00 -3.37 22.39
C MET A 339 -19.53 -3.32 22.34
N VAL A 340 -20.13 -3.29 21.15
CA VAL A 340 -21.59 -3.39 21.00
C VAL A 340 -22.11 -4.74 21.50
N GLN A 341 -21.43 -5.84 21.19
CA GLN A 341 -21.81 -7.16 21.74
C GLN A 341 -21.79 -7.16 23.27
N GLN A 342 -20.70 -6.70 23.87
CA GLN A 342 -20.56 -6.61 25.33
C GLN A 342 -21.60 -5.68 25.95
N PHE A 343 -21.90 -4.56 25.29
CA PHE A 343 -22.94 -3.63 25.72
C PHE A 343 -24.30 -4.32 25.77
N LEU A 344 -24.67 -5.08 24.72
CA LEU A 344 -25.92 -5.83 24.68
C LEU A 344 -25.99 -6.90 25.77
N SER A 345 -24.88 -7.57 26.07
CA SER A 345 -24.81 -8.54 27.18
C SER A 345 -25.01 -7.85 28.54
N ALA A 346 -24.41 -6.67 28.73
CA ALA A 346 -24.45 -5.93 29.99
C ALA A 346 -25.82 -5.29 30.27
N THR A 347 -26.57 -4.88 29.24
CA THR A 347 -27.92 -4.32 29.41
C THR A 347 -28.98 -5.33 29.85
N CYS A 348 -28.64 -6.63 29.87
CA CYS A 348 -29.55 -7.70 30.25
C CYS A 348 -29.18 -8.42 31.56
N ALA A 349 -28.07 -8.01 32.19
CA ALA A 349 -27.77 -8.29 33.60
C ALA A 349 -28.40 -7.19 34.48
#